data_AF-A0A2S6RJH1-F1
#
_entry.id   AF-A0A2S6RJH1-F1
#
_cell.length_a   1.000
_cell.length_b   1.000
_cell.length_c   1.000
_cell.angle_alpha   90.00
_cell.angle_beta   90.00
_cell.angle_gamma   90.00
#
_symmetry.space_group_name_H-M   'P 1'
#
loop_
_entity.id
_entity.type
_entity.pdbx_description
1 polymer ?
#
loop_
_entity_poly.entity_id
_entity_poly.type
_entity_poly.pdbx_seq_one_letter_code
_entity_poly.pdbx_strand_id
1 'polypeptide(L)'
;MTLVKKILSSLSLGMIALVFTFQVNANDDWTWYHGNDSATRYSTLSDINKGNIGDLNVAWIHQPGAIEQGYEATPVVIGGVMYTAGSYNRVFALDAATGKEIWHFF
;
A
#
# COMPACT_ATOMS: atom_id res chain seq x y z
N MET A 1 -21.93 47.36 -22.08
CA MET A 1 -21.71 46.81 -20.72
C MET A 1 -21.23 45.37 -20.89
N THR A 2 -20.09 45.09 -21.54
CA THR A 2 -18.70 45.33 -21.12
C THR A 2 -18.39 44.72 -19.75
N LEU A 3 -18.21 43.38 -19.65
CA LEU A 3 -17.22 42.77 -18.73
C LEU A 3 -16.97 41.23 -18.82
N VAL A 4 -17.20 40.51 -19.95
CA VAL A 4 -16.97 39.03 -19.96
C VAL A 4 -16.18 38.50 -21.18
N LYS A 5 -15.50 39.34 -21.97
CA LYS A 5 -14.88 38.90 -23.25
C LYS A 5 -13.35 39.09 -23.41
N LYS A 6 -12.58 39.22 -22.34
CA LYS A 6 -11.10 39.26 -22.43
C LYS A 6 -10.51 38.50 -21.25
N ILE A 7 -9.40 37.78 -21.49
CA ILE A 7 -8.79 36.70 -20.67
C ILE A 7 -9.43 35.35 -21.08
N LEU A 8 -8.85 34.47 -21.89
CA LEU A 8 -7.46 34.16 -22.20
C LEU A 8 -7.28 33.90 -23.70
N SER A 9 -6.37 34.63 -24.33
CA SER A 9 -5.77 34.27 -25.61
C SER A 9 -4.26 34.48 -25.47
N SER A 10 -3.55 33.47 -24.93
CA SER A 10 -2.13 33.17 -25.15
C SER A 10 -1.54 32.37 -23.98
N LEU A 11 -1.43 31.06 -24.13
CA LEU A 11 -0.19 30.30 -23.93
C LEU A 11 -0.44 28.83 -24.25
N SER A 12 0.10 28.39 -25.38
CA SER A 12 0.31 27.00 -25.74
C SER A 12 1.61 26.51 -25.10
N LEU A 13 1.54 25.53 -24.19
CA LEU A 13 2.40 24.33 -24.15
C LEU A 13 1.84 23.40 -23.07
N GLY A 14 1.66 22.12 -23.43
CA GLY A 14 0.77 21.18 -22.75
C GLY A 14 0.99 21.00 -21.25
N MET A 15 -0.05 21.32 -20.47
CA MET A 15 -0.20 20.83 -19.12
C MET A 15 -0.87 19.45 -19.21
N ILE A 16 -0.06 18.41 -19.41
CA ILE A 16 -0.51 17.04 -19.14
C ILE A 16 -0.66 16.96 -17.62
N ALA A 17 -1.88 17.13 -17.12
CA ALA A 17 -2.20 16.71 -15.77
C ALA A 17 -2.11 15.17 -15.76
N LEU A 18 -0.99 14.63 -15.25
CA LEU A 18 -0.90 13.22 -14.91
C LEU A 18 -1.86 13.00 -13.74
N VAL A 19 -3.10 12.63 -14.04
CA VAL A 19 -4.04 12.18 -13.02
C VAL A 19 -3.59 10.79 -12.62
N PHE A 20 -2.84 10.69 -11.52
CA PHE A 20 -2.61 9.41 -10.86
C PHE A 20 -3.94 8.97 -10.23
N THR A 21 -4.71 8.16 -10.95
CA THR A 21 -5.79 7.41 -10.34
C THR A 21 -5.18 6.34 -9.45
N PHE A 22 -5.30 6.48 -8.13
CA PHE A 22 -5.12 5.36 -7.21
C PHE A 22 -6.28 4.38 -7.43
N GLN A 23 -6.08 3.40 -8.30
CA GLN A 23 -6.98 2.25 -8.39
C GLN A 23 -6.68 1.35 -7.18
N VAL A 24 -7.49 1.44 -6.13
CA VAL A 24 -7.54 0.38 -5.11
C VAL A 24 -8.28 -0.79 -5.77
N ASN A 25 -7.54 -1.71 -6.37
CA ASN A 25 -8.11 -2.97 -6.83
C ASN A 25 -8.34 -3.84 -5.60
N ALA A 26 -9.59 -4.04 -5.21
CA ALA A 26 -9.97 -5.01 -4.18
C ALA A 26 -9.46 -6.44 -4.49
N ASN A 27 -9.08 -6.72 -5.74
CA ASN A 27 -8.46 -7.98 -6.15
C ASN A 27 -7.01 -8.17 -5.67
N ASP A 28 -6.32 -7.13 -5.20
CA ASP A 28 -4.92 -7.23 -4.75
C ASP A 28 -4.81 -7.35 -3.22
N ASP A 29 -5.94 -7.33 -2.51
CA ASP A 29 -5.99 -7.43 -1.05
C ASP A 29 -5.62 -8.86 -0.59
N TRP A 30 -4.91 -8.95 0.53
CA TRP A 30 -4.64 -10.20 1.24
C TRP A 30 -5.52 -10.23 2.50
N THR A 31 -6.75 -10.71 2.35
CA THR A 31 -7.82 -10.58 3.36
C THR A 31 -7.82 -11.66 4.43
N TRP A 32 -7.08 -12.76 4.23
CA TRP A 32 -7.09 -13.92 5.12
C TRP A 32 -5.68 -14.32 5.57
N TYR A 33 -5.54 -14.95 6.74
CA TYR A 33 -4.23 -15.44 7.23
C TYR A 33 -3.52 -16.37 6.23
N HIS A 34 -4.28 -17.13 5.46
CA HIS A 34 -3.77 -18.02 4.41
C HIS A 34 -4.04 -17.51 2.97
N GLY A 35 -4.31 -16.22 2.79
CA GLY A 35 -4.52 -15.55 1.51
C GLY A 35 -5.94 -15.63 0.96
N ASN A 36 -6.62 -16.76 1.10
CA ASN A 36 -8.02 -16.93 0.69
C ASN A 36 -8.72 -18.02 1.52
N ASP A 37 -10.02 -18.21 1.33
CA ASP A 37 -10.85 -19.21 2.02
C ASP A 37 -10.37 -20.65 1.80
N SER A 38 -9.69 -20.92 0.67
CA SER A 38 -9.09 -22.23 0.36
C SER A 38 -7.69 -22.41 0.95
N ALA A 39 -7.20 -21.42 1.69
CA ALA A 39 -5.92 -21.42 2.40
C ALA A 39 -4.68 -21.71 1.54
N THR A 40 -4.68 -21.30 0.27
CA THR A 40 -3.62 -21.71 -0.68
C THR A 40 -2.30 -20.93 -0.54
N ARG A 41 -2.30 -19.77 0.13
CA ARG A 41 -1.18 -18.83 0.17
C ARG A 41 -0.64 -18.46 -1.23
N TYR A 42 -1.50 -18.43 -2.23
CA TYR A 42 -1.15 -18.10 -3.62
C TYR A 42 -1.62 -16.70 -3.98
N SER A 43 -0.74 -15.91 -4.61
CA SER A 43 -1.03 -14.60 -5.18
C SER A 43 -1.02 -14.67 -6.70
N THR A 44 -1.95 -13.98 -7.34
CA THR A 44 -2.03 -13.82 -8.81
C THR A 44 -1.23 -12.61 -9.32
N LEU A 45 -0.60 -11.83 -8.44
CA LEU A 45 0.23 -10.69 -8.81
C LEU A 45 1.44 -11.14 -9.63
N SER A 46 1.85 -10.30 -10.59
CA SER A 46 2.91 -10.65 -11.54
C SER A 46 3.94 -9.54 -11.79
N ASP A 47 3.79 -8.40 -11.12
CA ASP A 47 4.71 -7.25 -11.19
C ASP A 47 6.14 -7.66 -10.83
N ILE A 48 6.30 -8.57 -9.87
CA ILE A 48 7.57 -9.21 -9.50
C ILE A 48 7.59 -10.62 -10.09
N ASN A 49 8.63 -10.93 -10.86
CA ASN A 49 8.79 -12.19 -11.56
C ASN A 49 10.27 -12.57 -11.74
N LYS A 50 10.52 -13.72 -12.36
CA LYS A 50 11.89 -14.27 -12.53
C LYS A 50 12.82 -13.35 -13.33
N GLY A 51 12.28 -12.46 -14.17
CA GLY A 51 13.07 -11.55 -14.99
C GLY A 51 13.54 -10.30 -14.25
N ASN A 52 12.84 -9.87 -13.19
CA ASN A 52 13.12 -8.60 -12.49
C ASN A 52 13.33 -8.75 -10.97
N ILE A 53 13.27 -9.97 -10.41
CA ILE A 53 13.47 -10.19 -8.97
C ILE A 53 14.83 -9.67 -8.45
N GLY A 54 15.85 -9.60 -9.33
CA GLY A 54 17.16 -9.05 -8.99
C GLY A 54 17.17 -7.54 -8.72
N ASP A 55 16.14 -6.82 -9.16
CA ASP A 55 16.01 -5.37 -8.99
C ASP A 55 15.21 -4.99 -7.73
N LEU A 56 14.77 -5.98 -6.94
CA LEU A 56 13.94 -5.74 -5.77
C LEU A 56 14.75 -5.06 -4.66
N ASN A 57 14.20 -3.97 -4.11
CA ASN A 57 14.82 -3.21 -3.04
C ASN A 57 13.85 -3.07 -1.86
N VAL A 58 14.39 -2.85 -0.66
CA VAL A 58 13.58 -2.56 0.53
C VAL A 58 12.88 -1.21 0.34
N ALA A 59 11.55 -1.21 0.33
CA ALA A 59 10.75 0.02 0.23
C ALA A 59 10.67 0.76 1.59
N TRP A 60 10.46 0.01 2.68
CA TRP A 60 10.38 0.54 4.04
C TRP A 60 10.59 -0.57 5.08
N ILE A 61 10.87 -0.17 6.32
CA ILE A 61 10.99 -1.06 7.48
C ILE A 61 10.17 -0.45 8.63
N HIS A 62 9.29 -1.24 9.23
CA HIS A 62 8.59 -0.88 10.47
C HIS A 62 9.25 -1.60 11.65
N GLN A 63 9.56 -0.85 12.72
CA GLN A 63 10.11 -1.39 13.96
C GLN A 63 9.06 -1.27 15.08
N PRO A 64 8.38 -2.38 15.46
CA PRO A 64 7.27 -2.39 16.41
C PRO A 64 7.69 -2.25 17.90
N GLY A 65 8.90 -1.74 18.14
CA GLY A 65 9.50 -1.64 19.46
C GLY A 65 10.08 -2.97 19.94
N ALA A 66 9.77 -3.36 21.18
CA ALA A 66 10.32 -4.55 21.81
C ALA A 66 9.97 -5.84 21.06
N ILE A 67 10.99 -6.59 20.64
CA ILE A 67 10.89 -7.91 20.00
C ILE A 67 11.40 -8.93 21.00
N GLU A 68 10.62 -9.16 22.05
CA GLU A 68 11.00 -9.99 23.20
C GLU A 68 10.45 -11.42 23.10
N GLN A 69 9.75 -11.72 22.00
CA GLN A 69 9.23 -13.02 21.60
C GLN A 69 9.25 -13.14 20.06
N GLY A 70 9.09 -14.35 19.52
CA GLY A 70 9.03 -14.58 18.08
C GLY A 70 7.94 -13.75 17.37
N TYR A 71 8.20 -13.36 16.12
CA TYR A 71 7.22 -12.72 15.24
C TYR A 71 6.69 -13.76 14.26
N GLU A 72 5.47 -14.23 14.52
CA GLU A 72 4.84 -15.33 13.78
C GLU A 72 3.63 -14.88 12.94
N ALA A 73 3.27 -13.59 13.02
CA ALA A 73 2.12 -13.06 12.31
C ALA A 73 2.31 -13.14 10.78
N THR A 74 1.26 -13.57 10.09
CA THR A 74 1.09 -13.29 8.65
C THR A 74 0.26 -12.00 8.54
N PRO A 75 0.81 -10.91 8.01
CA PRO A 75 0.04 -9.68 7.84
C PRO A 75 -1.16 -9.87 6.90
N VAL A 76 -2.24 -9.13 7.16
CA VAL A 76 -3.35 -8.97 6.21
C VAL A 76 -3.34 -7.55 5.65
N VAL A 77 -3.64 -7.39 4.37
CA VAL A 77 -3.62 -6.08 3.68
C VAL A 77 -4.98 -5.86 3.04
N ILE A 78 -5.68 -4.81 3.44
CA ILE A 78 -7.04 -4.50 2.99
C ILE A 78 -7.14 -3.00 2.73
N GLY A 79 -7.48 -2.62 1.51
CA GLY A 79 -7.69 -1.20 1.16
C GLY A 79 -6.47 -0.32 1.42
N GLY A 80 -5.26 -0.84 1.19
CA GLY A 80 -3.99 -0.12 1.38
C GLY A 80 -3.49 -0.04 2.83
N VAL A 81 -4.17 -0.69 3.78
CA VAL A 81 -3.72 -0.78 5.18
C VAL A 81 -3.23 -2.19 5.48
N MET A 82 -2.02 -2.31 6.02
CA MET A 82 -1.44 -3.56 6.51
C MET A 82 -1.71 -3.68 8.01
N TYR A 83 -2.27 -4.81 8.43
CA TYR A 83 -2.49 -5.16 9.82
C TYR A 83 -1.59 -6.34 10.21
N THR A 84 -0.84 -6.18 11.30
CA THR A 84 0.07 -7.22 11.79
C THR A 84 0.11 -7.25 13.32
N ALA A 85 0.54 -8.37 13.87
CA ALA A 85 0.71 -8.56 15.31
C ALA A 85 2.19 -8.79 15.65
N GLY A 86 2.62 -8.22 16.77
CA GLY A 86 3.96 -8.39 17.32
C GLY A 86 3.98 -9.17 18.63
N SER A 87 5.15 -9.18 19.29
CA SER A 87 5.29 -9.75 20.63
C SER A 87 4.25 -9.19 21.59
N TYR A 88 3.81 -9.99 22.56
CA TYR A 88 2.79 -9.61 23.56
C TYR A 88 1.43 -9.19 22.98
N ASN A 89 1.04 -9.76 21.84
CA ASN A 89 -0.24 -9.47 21.18
C ASN A 89 -0.44 -7.97 20.82
N ARG A 90 0.65 -7.22 20.67
CA ARG A 90 0.57 -5.83 20.20
C ARG A 90 0.12 -5.83 18.74
N VAL A 91 -0.92 -5.08 18.41
CA VAL A 91 -1.46 -5.00 17.06
C VAL A 91 -1.11 -3.65 16.45
N PHE A 92 -0.71 -3.65 15.19
CA PHE A 92 -0.33 -2.46 14.44
C PHE A 92 -1.14 -2.39 13.14
N ALA A 93 -1.63 -1.20 12.81
CA ALA A 93 -2.09 -0.87 11.47
C ALA A 93 -1.12 0.11 10.83
N LEU A 94 -0.65 -0.23 9.64
CA LEU A 94 0.36 0.51 8.89
C LEU A 94 -0.21 0.90 7.53
N ASP A 95 0.14 2.09 7.06
CA ASP A 95 -0.01 2.45 5.66
C ASP A 95 0.91 1.54 4.82
N ALA A 96 0.34 0.71 3.94
CA ALA A 96 1.09 -0.35 3.26
C ALA A 96 2.10 0.19 2.23
N ALA A 97 1.90 1.41 1.72
CA ALA A 97 2.80 2.03 0.76
C ALA A 97 4.04 2.64 1.44
N THR A 98 3.88 3.15 2.66
CA THR A 98 4.93 3.93 3.34
C THR A 98 5.51 3.26 4.59
N GLY A 99 4.82 2.27 5.16
CA GLY A 99 5.18 1.64 6.43
C GLY A 99 4.88 2.51 7.66
N LYS A 100 4.25 3.67 7.48
CA LYS A 100 3.90 4.58 8.58
C LYS A 100 2.79 3.96 9.42
N GLU A 101 2.98 3.96 10.74
CA GLU A 101 1.94 3.55 11.67
C GLU A 101 0.74 4.50 11.62
N ILE A 102 -0.46 3.93 11.49
CA ILE A 102 -1.75 4.62 11.56
C ILE A 102 -2.24 4.58 13.01
N TRP A 103 -2.23 3.41 13.61
CA TRP A 103 -2.56 3.17 15.02
C TRP A 103 -1.92 1.87 15.51
N HIS A 104 -1.83 1.74 16.83
CA HIS A 104 -1.51 0.49 17.50
C HIS A 104 -2.51 0.20 18.64
N PHE A 105 -2.54 -1.05 19.10
CA PHE A 105 -3.32 -1.48 20.25
C PHE A 105 -2.50 -2.43 21.13
N PHE A 106 -2.46 -2.15 22.43
CA PHE A 106 -1.85 -2.99 23.47
C PHE A 106 -2.37 -2.62 24.87
#